data_AF-A0A2P4QLM4-F1
#
_entry.id   AF-A0A2P4QLM4-F1
#
_cell.length_a   1.000
_cell.length_b   1.000
_cell.length_c   1.000
_cell.angle_alpha   90.00
_cell.angle_beta   90.00
_cell.angle_gamma   90.00
#
_symmetry.space_group_name_H-M   'P 1'
#
loop_
_entity.id
_entity.type
_entity.pdbx_description
1 polymer ?
#
loop_
_entity_poly.entity_id
_entity_poly.type
_entity_poly.pdbx_seq_one_letter_code
_entity_poly.pdbx_strand_id
1 'polypeptide(L)'
;MSLNSIIIIILIIILNHDINAKTIPRDAPTANIIGNKLYILGGDVMISDGSYQPTNDFFYLDVTNIPFNNTLGRISWTDITHLGKMPANSWAASALGGKNDSIFLFGGQMEPNEENALVYVFDINKQEWYEPKISGNPPLRRRNFGAVNDNLGKMYIFGGTADKYTGYPNTTDFNDMTILDTVHLTWHEGTKEGAPIPRTSYAVTILPDGNIVYIGGIQKSTDGTYEYVDMSEIAIYDTIHDKWSTMIAEGEIPGIRGEHTAVLTPDGRIIVYGGETKHVAAFPQLCVLNTTTKPFTWSLPESFNPIPDLWLHTATIVGNYMVVAFGKLSSD
;
A
#
# COMPACT_ATOMS: atom_id res chain seq x y z
N MET A 1 33.74 10.67 -21.65
CA MET A 1 33.16 9.61 -20.79
C MET A 1 32.39 10.30 -19.68
N SER A 2 31.07 10.43 -19.85
CA SER A 2 30.21 11.02 -18.83
C SER A 2 29.90 10.00 -17.74
N LEU A 3 30.21 10.34 -16.50
CA LEU A 3 29.84 9.61 -15.28
C LEU A 3 28.32 9.73 -14.98
N ASN A 4 27.46 9.22 -15.86
CA ASN A 4 25.98 9.24 -15.66
C ASN A 4 25.35 7.84 -15.65
N SER A 5 26.10 6.81 -15.26
CA SER A 5 25.56 5.45 -15.27
C SER A 5 26.11 4.68 -14.08
N ILE A 6 25.18 4.15 -13.27
CA ILE A 6 25.37 3.20 -12.17
C ILE A 6 25.61 3.84 -10.79
N ILE A 7 24.51 4.13 -10.08
CA ILE A 7 24.36 3.75 -8.67
C ILE A 7 22.92 3.23 -8.49
N ILE A 8 22.73 1.92 -8.62
CA ILE A 8 21.56 1.23 -8.08
C ILE A 8 22.07 0.43 -6.89
N ILE A 9 22.07 1.05 -5.71
CA ILE A 9 22.15 0.32 -4.45
C ILE A 9 20.78 0.46 -3.83
N ILE A 10 19.88 -0.47 -4.16
CA ILE A 10 18.60 -0.60 -3.48
C ILE A 10 18.89 -1.43 -2.24
N LEU A 11 19.11 -0.76 -1.12
CA LEU A 11 19.16 -1.45 0.16
C LEU A 11 17.72 -1.62 0.66
N ILE A 12 17.22 -2.84 0.51
CA ILE A 12 15.97 -3.30 1.11
C ILE A 12 16.30 -3.74 2.53
N ILE A 13 15.64 -3.15 3.50
CA ILE A 13 15.74 -3.59 4.90
C ILE A 13 14.50 -4.40 5.20
N ILE A 14 14.74 -5.68 5.47
CA ILE A 14 13.68 -6.63 5.78
C ILE A 14 13.71 -6.83 7.29
N LEU A 15 12.70 -6.28 7.95
CA LEU A 15 12.57 -6.34 9.40
C LEU A 15 11.84 -7.62 9.79
N ASN A 16 12.47 -8.80 9.63
CA ASN A 16 11.82 -10.09 9.91
C ASN A 16 12.58 -11.08 10.80
N HIS A 17 13.65 -10.70 11.51
CA HIS A 17 14.27 -11.61 12.47
C HIS A 17 14.82 -10.91 13.70
N ASP A 18 14.43 -11.41 14.88
CA ASP A 18 14.94 -11.09 16.22
C ASP A 18 14.78 -9.65 16.72
N ILE A 19 13.56 -9.12 16.61
CA ILE A 19 13.13 -8.00 17.44
C ILE A 19 12.58 -8.58 18.73
N ASN A 20 13.24 -8.28 19.87
CA ASN A 20 12.86 -8.69 21.21
C ASN A 20 11.33 -8.66 21.41
N ALA A 21 10.73 -9.86 21.47
CA ALA A 21 9.42 -10.21 21.99
C ALA A 21 8.29 -9.17 21.83
N LYS A 22 7.51 -9.24 20.73
CA LYS A 22 6.03 -9.04 20.74
C LYS A 22 5.32 -9.02 19.38
N THR A 23 5.98 -8.80 18.25
CA THR A 23 5.26 -8.66 16.98
C THR A 23 5.04 -10.02 16.30
N ILE A 24 3.79 -10.46 16.24
CA ILE A 24 3.35 -11.66 15.53
C ILE A 24 3.48 -11.41 14.01
N PRO A 25 4.03 -12.37 13.22
CA PRO A 25 3.98 -12.31 11.76
C PRO A 25 2.57 -12.04 11.25
N ARG A 26 2.44 -11.24 10.20
CA ARG A 26 1.15 -10.82 9.66
C ARG A 26 1.22 -10.59 8.17
N ASP A 27 0.09 -10.65 7.51
CA ASP A 27 -0.09 -10.26 6.13
C ASP A 27 -1.18 -9.19 6.00
N ALA A 28 -1.15 -8.48 4.87
CA ALA A 28 -2.00 -7.34 4.57
C ALA A 28 -2.10 -6.27 5.68
N PRO A 29 -1.02 -5.90 6.41
CA PRO A 29 -1.06 -4.72 7.26
C PRO A 29 -1.01 -3.46 6.41
N THR A 30 -1.17 -2.30 7.04
CA THR A 30 -0.92 -1.00 6.41
C THR A 30 0.22 -0.28 7.12
N ALA A 31 0.94 0.59 6.40
CA ALA A 31 2.12 1.27 6.91
C ALA A 31 2.14 2.75 6.49
N ASN A 32 2.51 3.64 7.41
CA ASN A 32 2.68 5.07 7.12
C ASN A 32 3.87 5.63 7.91
N ILE A 33 4.65 6.50 7.28
CA ILE A 33 5.71 7.25 7.96
C ILE A 33 5.26 8.67 8.26
N ILE A 34 5.42 9.10 9.52
CA ILE A 34 5.21 10.49 9.94
C ILE A 34 6.42 10.94 10.75
N GLY A 35 7.09 11.99 10.28
CA GLY A 35 8.39 12.39 10.82
C GLY A 35 9.36 11.22 10.77
N ASN A 36 9.83 10.79 11.95
CA ASN A 36 10.78 9.67 12.08
C ASN A 36 10.12 8.40 12.64
N LYS A 37 8.79 8.24 12.52
CA LYS A 37 8.09 7.05 13.01
C LYS A 37 7.36 6.36 11.87
N LEU A 38 7.73 5.09 11.63
CA LEU A 38 7.02 4.19 10.72
C LEU A 38 5.96 3.43 11.50
N TYR A 39 4.69 3.81 11.33
CA TYR A 39 3.54 3.17 11.96
C TYR A 39 3.08 1.98 11.14
N ILE A 40 2.73 0.89 11.82
CA ILE A 40 2.13 -0.32 11.24
C ILE A 40 0.80 -0.58 11.94
N LEU A 41 -0.22 -0.90 11.14
CA LEU A 41 -1.59 -1.08 11.61
C LEU A 41 -2.19 -2.38 11.09
N GLY A 42 -2.82 -3.13 11.99
CA GLY A 42 -3.65 -4.28 11.66
C GLY A 42 -2.89 -5.41 10.96
N GLY A 43 -3.54 -6.00 9.96
CA GLY A 43 -3.12 -7.20 9.25
C GLY A 43 -3.85 -8.44 9.76
N ASP A 44 -3.75 -9.56 9.02
CA ASP A 44 -4.19 -10.84 9.54
C ASP A 44 -3.03 -11.54 10.25
N VAL A 45 -3.31 -12.14 11.40
CA VAL A 45 -2.36 -12.93 12.19
C VAL A 45 -2.86 -14.34 12.31
N MET A 46 -1.95 -15.31 12.23
CA MET A 46 -2.28 -16.70 12.49
C MET A 46 -2.54 -16.90 13.99
N ILE A 47 -3.73 -17.36 14.34
CA ILE A 47 -4.11 -17.69 15.71
C ILE A 47 -3.88 -19.19 16.01
N SER A 48 -4.10 -19.60 17.26
CA SER A 48 -3.72 -20.93 17.76
C SER A 48 -4.38 -22.12 17.03
N ASP A 49 -5.51 -21.90 16.35
CA ASP A 49 -6.20 -22.94 15.57
C ASP A 49 -5.71 -23.05 14.12
N GLY A 50 -4.73 -22.23 13.73
CA GLY A 50 -4.17 -22.18 12.37
C GLY A 50 -4.95 -21.30 11.39
N SER A 51 -6.07 -20.71 11.81
CA SER A 51 -6.78 -19.71 11.00
C SER A 51 -6.11 -18.34 11.09
N TYR A 52 -6.31 -17.53 10.05
CA TYR A 52 -5.88 -16.13 10.01
C TYR A 52 -7.04 -15.24 10.42
N GLN A 53 -6.80 -14.34 11.37
CA GLN A 53 -7.78 -13.39 11.87
C GLN A 53 -7.21 -11.98 11.85
N PRO A 54 -8.04 -10.96 11.55
CA PRO A 54 -7.61 -9.58 11.67
C PRO A 54 -7.12 -9.26 13.09
N THR A 55 -6.15 -8.35 13.21
CA THR A 55 -5.75 -7.78 14.50
C THR A 55 -5.98 -6.28 14.53
N ASN A 56 -6.09 -5.70 15.73
CA ASN A 56 -6.07 -4.26 15.97
C ASN A 56 -4.70 -3.75 16.44
N ASP A 57 -3.67 -4.59 16.35
CA ASP A 57 -2.30 -4.24 16.67
C ASP A 57 -1.92 -2.89 16.02
N PHE A 58 -1.32 -2.03 16.84
CA PHE A 58 -0.86 -0.73 16.41
C PHE A 58 0.47 -0.41 17.07
N PHE A 59 1.50 -0.26 16.25
CA PHE A 59 2.86 -0.04 16.73
C PHE A 59 3.64 0.81 15.75
N TYR A 60 4.78 1.35 16.20
CA TYR A 60 5.66 2.10 15.33
C TYR A 60 7.13 1.74 15.55
N LEU A 61 7.93 1.97 14.52
CA LEU A 61 9.37 1.94 14.58
C LEU A 61 9.90 3.37 14.50
N ASP A 62 10.71 3.77 15.48
CA ASP A 62 11.49 5.01 15.40
C ASP A 62 12.69 4.79 14.47
N VAL A 63 12.70 5.52 13.35
CA VAL A 63 13.71 5.41 12.29
C VAL A 63 14.82 6.48 12.41
N THR A 64 14.83 7.30 13.46
CA THR A 64 15.77 8.44 13.61
C THR A 64 17.23 8.01 13.58
N ASN A 65 17.56 6.90 14.25
CA ASN A 65 18.93 6.45 14.47
C ASN A 65 19.16 5.02 13.99
N ILE A 66 18.34 4.50 13.07
CA ILE A 66 18.57 3.14 12.57
C ILE A 66 19.88 3.16 11.78
N PRO A 67 20.93 2.44 12.23
CA PRO A 67 22.10 2.28 11.40
C PRO A 67 21.68 1.37 10.25
N PHE A 68 21.37 1.95 9.11
CA PHE A 68 21.12 1.21 7.87
C PHE A 68 22.43 0.69 7.24
N ASN A 69 23.48 0.54 8.07
CA ASN A 69 24.69 -0.20 7.79
C ASN A 69 24.53 -1.61 8.37
N ASN A 70 25.26 -2.60 7.85
CA ASN A 70 25.09 -4.06 8.12
C ASN A 70 25.19 -4.52 9.60
N THR A 71 25.24 -3.60 10.55
CA THR A 71 25.06 -3.83 11.99
C THR A 71 23.65 -3.37 12.37
N LEU A 72 22.64 -4.19 12.06
CA LEU A 72 21.32 -4.00 12.66
C LEU A 72 21.50 -4.15 14.18
N GLY A 73 21.65 -3.02 14.88
CA GLY A 73 21.48 -2.98 16.33
C GLY A 73 20.08 -3.46 16.71
N ARG A 74 19.77 -3.57 18.00
CA ARG A 74 18.42 -3.91 18.46
C ARG A 74 17.42 -2.84 18.00
N ILE A 75 16.82 -3.04 16.83
CA ILE A 75 15.64 -2.34 16.36
C ILE A 75 14.48 -2.86 17.21
N SER A 76 13.60 -1.98 17.69
CA SER A 76 12.46 -2.41 18.52
C SER A 76 11.21 -1.63 18.15
N TRP A 77 10.14 -2.37 17.90
CA TRP A 77 8.82 -1.82 17.71
C TRP A 77 8.28 -1.30 19.04
N THR A 78 7.67 -0.12 19.01
CA THR A 78 6.94 0.43 20.16
C THR A 78 5.46 0.14 19.98
N ASP A 79 4.97 -0.77 20.82
CA ASP A 79 3.55 -1.14 20.88
C ASP A 79 2.72 -0.03 21.52
N ILE A 80 1.77 0.51 20.75
CA ILE A 80 0.82 1.54 21.17
C ILE A 80 -0.62 1.07 20.96
N THR A 81 -0.85 -0.23 20.93
CA THR A 81 -2.18 -0.84 20.75
C THR A 81 -3.16 -0.40 21.84
N HIS A 82 -2.67 -0.10 23.04
CA HIS A 82 -3.45 0.44 24.15
C HIS A 82 -4.12 1.80 23.88
N LEU A 83 -3.70 2.52 22.83
CA LEU A 83 -4.33 3.77 22.38
C LEU A 83 -5.55 3.52 21.48
N GLY A 84 -5.79 2.27 21.07
CA GLY A 84 -6.80 1.90 20.08
C GLY A 84 -8.24 1.84 20.61
N LYS A 85 -9.16 2.44 19.87
CA LYS A 85 -10.61 2.10 19.84
C LYS A 85 -11.02 1.45 18.51
N MET A 86 -10.08 1.30 17.59
CA MET A 86 -10.32 0.75 16.26
C MET A 86 -10.48 -0.78 16.33
N PRO A 87 -11.43 -1.36 15.58
CA PRO A 87 -11.61 -2.80 15.48
C PRO A 87 -10.42 -3.46 14.80
N ALA A 88 -10.32 -4.77 15.02
CA ALA A 88 -9.39 -5.60 14.28
C ALA A 88 -9.64 -5.49 12.78
N ASN A 89 -8.59 -5.28 11.99
CA ASN A 89 -8.69 -5.06 10.56
C ASN A 89 -7.49 -5.55 9.76
N SER A 90 -7.74 -5.83 8.49
CA SER A 90 -6.74 -6.25 7.51
C SER A 90 -7.20 -5.84 6.10
N TRP A 91 -6.30 -5.84 5.12
CA TRP A 91 -6.63 -5.48 3.72
C TRP A 91 -7.28 -4.09 3.55
N ALA A 92 -7.12 -3.23 4.55
CA ALA A 92 -7.53 -1.83 4.53
C ALA A 92 -6.51 -1.01 3.74
N ALA A 93 -6.85 0.25 3.44
CA ALA A 93 -5.87 1.23 3.02
C ALA A 93 -5.71 2.30 4.08
N SER A 94 -4.49 2.78 4.24
CA SER A 94 -4.21 3.94 5.08
C SER A 94 -3.40 4.97 4.31
N ALA A 95 -3.60 6.24 4.64
CA ALA A 95 -2.75 7.32 4.13
C ALA A 95 -2.60 8.42 5.18
N LEU A 96 -1.63 9.30 4.96
CA LEU A 96 -1.54 10.54 5.72
C LEU A 96 -2.69 11.46 5.34
N GLY A 97 -3.22 12.17 6.33
CA GLY A 97 -4.28 13.15 6.11
C GLY A 97 -4.21 14.31 7.09
N GLY A 98 -5.23 15.17 7.03
CA GLY A 98 -5.23 16.44 7.75
C GLY A 98 -4.13 17.35 7.21
N LYS A 99 -3.27 17.87 8.09
CA LYS A 99 -2.10 18.67 7.72
C LYS A 99 -0.81 17.85 7.83
N ASN A 100 -0.85 16.59 7.38
CA ASN A 100 0.18 15.58 7.60
C ASN A 100 0.43 15.28 9.09
N ASP A 101 -0.63 15.37 9.89
CA ASP A 101 -0.62 15.21 11.34
C ASP A 101 -1.53 14.08 11.82
N SER A 102 -2.12 13.34 10.89
CA SER A 102 -3.03 12.24 11.18
C SER A 102 -2.87 11.09 10.20
N ILE A 103 -3.17 9.87 10.68
CA ILE A 103 -3.28 8.67 9.83
C ILE A 103 -4.77 8.39 9.63
N PHE A 104 -5.21 8.31 8.39
CA PHE A 104 -6.56 7.90 8.03
C PHE A 104 -6.52 6.43 7.63
N LEU A 105 -7.32 5.59 8.27
CA LEU A 105 -7.57 4.21 7.88
C LEU A 105 -8.95 4.12 7.25
N PHE A 106 -9.04 3.55 6.05
CA PHE A 106 -10.28 3.37 5.31
C PHE A 106 -10.52 1.91 4.95
N GLY A 107 -11.75 1.47 5.18
CA GLY A 107 -12.24 0.19 4.70
C GLY A 107 -11.59 -1.02 5.39
N GLY A 108 -11.21 -2.01 4.59
CA GLY A 108 -10.64 -3.28 5.03
C GLY A 108 -11.67 -4.32 5.44
N GLN A 109 -11.16 -5.54 5.59
CA GLN A 109 -11.83 -6.60 6.33
C GLN A 109 -11.84 -6.20 7.80
N MET A 110 -13.01 -6.25 8.42
CA MET A 110 -13.21 -6.03 9.84
C MET A 110 -14.17 -7.09 10.35
N GLU A 111 -14.18 -7.34 11.66
CA GLU A 111 -15.16 -8.23 12.28
C GLU A 111 -16.58 -7.91 11.76
N PRO A 112 -17.41 -8.90 11.38
CA PRO A 112 -18.71 -8.71 10.72
C PRO A 112 -19.81 -8.05 11.59
N ASN A 113 -19.47 -7.02 12.36
CA ASN A 113 -20.43 -6.20 13.08
C ASN A 113 -20.84 -4.98 12.22
N GLU A 114 -22.10 -4.57 12.33
CA GLU A 114 -22.65 -3.43 11.57
C GLU A 114 -22.23 -2.05 12.16
N GLU A 115 -21.48 -2.04 13.26
CA GLU A 115 -21.16 -0.82 14.02
C GLU A 115 -19.79 -0.23 13.69
N ASN A 116 -18.93 -0.94 12.97
CA ASN A 116 -17.59 -0.44 12.63
C ASN A 116 -17.69 0.74 11.63
N ALA A 117 -17.09 1.88 11.99
CA ALA A 117 -17.00 3.04 11.12
C ALA A 117 -16.18 2.77 9.84
N LEU A 118 -16.54 3.43 8.73
CA LEU A 118 -15.85 3.27 7.44
C LEU A 118 -14.42 3.86 7.47
N VAL A 119 -14.24 4.92 8.26
CA VAL A 119 -12.96 5.63 8.42
C VAL A 119 -12.65 5.74 9.90
N TYR A 120 -11.40 5.45 10.26
CA TYR A 120 -10.82 5.77 11.57
C TYR A 120 -9.65 6.73 11.38
N VAL A 121 -9.48 7.67 12.31
CA VAL A 121 -8.39 8.66 12.27
C VAL A 121 -7.57 8.57 13.54
N PHE A 122 -6.26 8.45 13.39
CA PHE A 122 -5.30 8.60 14.48
C PHE A 122 -4.71 10.01 14.44
N ASP A 123 -5.05 10.83 15.44
CA ASP A 123 -4.47 12.15 15.65
C ASP A 123 -3.09 11.97 16.32
N ILE A 124 -2.01 12.31 15.62
CA ILE A 124 -0.65 12.08 16.12
C ILE A 124 -0.34 12.98 17.32
N ASN A 125 -0.91 14.18 17.36
CA ASN A 125 -0.64 15.15 18.42
C ASN A 125 -1.33 14.74 19.72
N LYS A 126 -2.56 14.27 19.62
CA LYS A 126 -3.34 13.80 20.78
C LYS A 126 -3.06 12.35 21.13
N GLN A 127 -2.47 11.59 20.20
CA GLN A 127 -2.24 10.15 20.32
C GLN A 127 -3.54 9.38 20.60
N GLU A 128 -4.60 9.72 19.86
CA GLU A 128 -5.91 9.09 20.04
C GLU A 128 -6.54 8.70 18.70
N TRP A 129 -7.25 7.58 18.71
CA TRP A 129 -8.13 7.17 17.63
C TRP A 129 -9.53 7.76 17.82
N TYR A 130 -10.12 8.23 16.73
CA TYR A 130 -11.52 8.66 16.72
C TYR A 130 -12.19 8.36 15.38
N GLU A 131 -13.52 8.33 15.41
CA GLU A 131 -14.37 8.22 14.23
C GLU A 131 -14.74 9.64 13.76
N PRO A 132 -14.27 10.09 12.59
CA PRO A 132 -14.61 11.41 12.07
C PRO A 132 -16.05 11.45 11.56
N LYS A 133 -16.72 12.60 11.72
CA LYS A 133 -17.96 12.89 11.01
C LYS A 133 -17.63 13.41 9.62
N ILE A 134 -17.77 12.55 8.62
CA ILE A 134 -17.49 12.88 7.22
C ILE A 134 -18.82 13.14 6.51
N SER A 135 -18.90 14.24 5.76
CA SER A 135 -20.07 14.60 4.98
C SER A 135 -19.93 14.20 3.50
N GLY A 136 -21.02 14.29 2.73
CA GLY A 136 -21.06 13.77 1.36
C GLY A 136 -21.54 12.31 1.29
N ASN A 137 -21.30 11.66 0.15
CA ASN A 137 -21.75 10.30 -0.11
C ASN A 137 -20.59 9.32 0.15
N PRO A 138 -20.62 8.54 1.26
CA PRO A 138 -19.56 7.58 1.52
C PRO A 138 -19.62 6.42 0.51
N PRO A 139 -18.46 5.89 0.08
CA PRO A 139 -18.42 4.66 -0.71
C PRO A 139 -18.78 3.44 0.15
N LEU A 140 -18.99 2.30 -0.49
CA LEU A 140 -19.07 1.03 0.23
C LEU A 140 -17.71 0.68 0.88
N ARG A 141 -17.77 0.02 2.03
CA ARG A 141 -16.59 -0.62 2.62
C ARG A 141 -16.06 -1.65 1.64
N ARG A 142 -14.75 -1.62 1.44
CA ARG A 142 -14.04 -2.47 0.48
C ARG A 142 -12.71 -2.88 1.06
N ARG A 143 -12.06 -3.88 0.47
CA ARG A 143 -10.74 -4.42 0.83
C ARG A 143 -9.89 -4.67 -0.41
N ASN A 144 -8.59 -4.91 -0.22
CA ASN A 144 -7.64 -5.26 -1.27
C ASN A 144 -7.40 -4.15 -2.33
N PHE A 145 -7.08 -2.96 -1.85
CA PHE A 145 -6.74 -1.78 -2.64
C PHE A 145 -5.71 -0.93 -1.89
N GLY A 146 -5.08 0.02 -2.57
CA GLY A 146 -4.21 1.00 -1.94
C GLY A 146 -4.83 2.39 -1.91
N ALA A 147 -4.26 3.29 -1.10
CA ALA A 147 -4.61 4.70 -1.08
C ALA A 147 -3.34 5.55 -1.09
N VAL A 148 -3.44 6.73 -1.70
CA VAL A 148 -2.38 7.75 -1.70
C VAL A 148 -2.97 9.10 -1.34
N ASN A 149 -2.16 9.97 -0.75
CA ASN A 149 -2.56 11.34 -0.45
C ASN A 149 -1.77 12.36 -1.28
N ASP A 150 -2.44 13.41 -1.72
CA ASP A 150 -1.75 14.58 -2.29
C ASP A 150 -1.25 15.53 -1.20
N ASN A 151 -0.60 16.61 -1.63
CA ASN A 151 -0.11 17.67 -0.75
C ASN A 151 -1.21 18.66 -0.30
N LEU A 152 -2.44 18.50 -0.77
CA LEU A 152 -3.61 19.31 -0.41
C LEU A 152 -4.50 18.61 0.64
N GLY A 153 -4.14 17.40 1.05
CA GLY A 153 -4.88 16.62 2.04
C GLY A 153 -6.05 15.83 1.44
N LYS A 154 -5.99 15.48 0.15
CA LYS A 154 -6.94 14.56 -0.47
C LYS A 154 -6.37 13.15 -0.51
N MET A 155 -7.12 12.20 0.03
CA MET A 155 -6.83 10.77 -0.05
C MET A 155 -7.60 10.16 -1.22
N TYR A 156 -6.90 9.53 -2.14
CA TYR A 156 -7.43 8.93 -3.37
C TYR A 156 -7.48 7.41 -3.24
N ILE A 157 -8.64 6.83 -3.53
CA ILE A 157 -8.92 5.40 -3.41
C ILE A 157 -9.58 4.95 -4.72
N PHE A 158 -9.00 3.96 -5.39
CA PHE A 158 -9.53 3.39 -6.62
C PHE A 158 -9.85 1.91 -6.46
N GLY A 159 -10.95 1.44 -7.03
CA GLY A 159 -11.25 0.01 -7.08
C GLY A 159 -11.36 -0.68 -5.71
N GLY A 160 -10.88 -1.91 -5.58
CA GLY A 160 -11.10 -2.77 -4.40
C GLY A 160 -12.35 -3.66 -4.54
N THR A 161 -12.60 -4.50 -3.53
CA THR A 161 -13.74 -5.42 -3.50
C THR A 161 -14.55 -5.26 -2.22
N ALA A 162 -15.88 -5.23 -2.35
CA ALA A 162 -16.83 -5.44 -1.27
C ALA A 162 -17.34 -6.88 -1.32
N ASP A 163 -17.24 -7.61 -0.22
CA ASP A 163 -17.71 -8.99 -0.05
C ASP A 163 -18.09 -9.28 1.42
N LYS A 164 -18.25 -10.56 1.76
CA LYS A 164 -18.66 -11.00 3.11
C LYS A 164 -17.71 -10.53 4.21
N TYR A 165 -16.43 -10.33 3.91
CA TYR A 165 -15.42 -9.89 4.88
C TYR A 165 -15.51 -8.37 5.14
N THR A 166 -16.22 -7.65 4.28
CA THR A 166 -16.54 -6.23 4.41
C THR A 166 -18.00 -5.99 4.82
N GLY A 167 -18.74 -7.06 5.18
CA GLY A 167 -20.13 -6.98 5.64
C GLY A 167 -21.19 -7.08 4.53
N TYR A 168 -20.83 -7.42 3.29
CA TYR A 168 -21.79 -7.52 2.18
C TYR A 168 -22.01 -8.96 1.72
N PRO A 169 -23.26 -9.41 1.49
CA PRO A 169 -23.54 -10.80 1.12
C PRO A 169 -23.06 -11.16 -0.30
N ASN A 170 -22.96 -10.17 -1.20
CA ASN A 170 -22.57 -10.36 -2.59
C ASN A 170 -21.24 -9.67 -2.87
N THR A 171 -20.40 -10.30 -3.70
CA THR A 171 -19.14 -9.72 -4.16
C THR A 171 -19.38 -8.64 -5.20
N THR A 172 -18.82 -7.45 -4.97
CA THR A 172 -18.80 -6.31 -5.88
C THR A 172 -17.37 -5.82 -6.03
N ASP A 173 -16.85 -5.83 -7.25
CA ASP A 173 -15.54 -5.28 -7.58
C ASP A 173 -15.73 -3.88 -8.17
N PHE A 174 -14.95 -2.92 -7.68
CA PHE A 174 -15.13 -1.52 -8.03
C PHE A 174 -14.11 -1.04 -9.05
N ASN A 175 -14.49 0.00 -9.79
CA ASN A 175 -13.62 0.79 -10.66
C ASN A 175 -13.89 2.30 -10.55
N ASP A 176 -14.49 2.73 -9.46
CA ASP A 176 -14.69 4.14 -9.15
C ASP A 176 -13.44 4.74 -8.50
N MET A 177 -13.26 6.05 -8.69
CA MET A 177 -12.32 6.86 -7.91
C MET A 177 -13.11 7.54 -6.79
N THR A 178 -12.80 7.21 -5.54
CA THR A 178 -13.32 7.92 -4.37
C THR A 178 -12.23 8.77 -3.76
N ILE A 179 -12.57 10.02 -3.44
CA ILE A 179 -11.64 11.01 -2.90
C ILE A 179 -12.17 11.49 -1.56
N LEU A 180 -11.38 11.33 -0.49
CA LEU A 180 -11.66 11.92 0.81
C LEU A 180 -10.84 13.20 0.96
N ASP A 181 -11.51 14.35 1.06
CA ASP A 181 -10.88 15.55 1.59
C ASP A 181 -10.68 15.36 3.09
N THR A 182 -9.45 15.07 3.50
CA THR A 182 -9.10 14.79 4.90
C THR A 182 -9.00 16.03 5.77
N VAL A 183 -9.00 17.23 5.16
CA VAL A 183 -8.96 18.52 5.87
C VAL A 183 -10.38 18.99 6.19
N HIS A 184 -11.29 18.90 5.22
CA HIS A 184 -12.68 19.32 5.35
C HIS A 184 -13.64 18.19 5.73
N LEU A 185 -13.17 16.94 5.73
CA LEU A 185 -13.95 15.73 6.01
C LEU A 185 -15.18 15.64 5.10
N THR A 186 -14.93 15.64 3.79
CA THR A 186 -15.94 15.50 2.74
C THR A 186 -15.55 14.45 1.71
N TRP A 187 -16.52 13.60 1.35
CA TRP A 187 -16.39 12.67 0.23
C TRP A 187 -16.66 13.35 -1.12
N HIS A 188 -15.84 13.01 -2.10
CA HIS A 188 -15.97 13.39 -3.49
C HIS A 188 -15.77 12.15 -4.39
N GLU A 189 -16.39 12.18 -5.57
CA GLU A 189 -16.16 11.18 -6.61
C GLU A 189 -15.27 11.79 -7.69
N GLY A 190 -14.27 11.03 -8.13
CA GLY A 190 -13.51 11.35 -9.35
C GLY A 190 -14.21 10.79 -10.59
N THR A 191 -13.75 11.21 -11.76
CA THR A 191 -14.31 10.77 -13.03
C THR A 191 -14.22 9.25 -13.21
N LYS A 192 -15.26 8.69 -13.84
CA LYS A 192 -15.27 7.31 -14.35
C LYS A 192 -14.85 7.25 -15.82
N GLU A 193 -14.75 8.39 -16.49
CA GLU A 193 -14.39 8.45 -17.90
C GLU A 193 -12.95 7.98 -18.10
N GLY A 194 -12.78 6.92 -18.90
CA GLY A 194 -11.48 6.32 -19.15
C GLY A 194 -10.89 5.56 -17.96
N ALA A 195 -11.63 5.38 -16.86
CA ALA A 195 -11.17 4.59 -15.72
C ALA A 195 -10.89 3.15 -16.16
N PRO A 196 -9.86 2.50 -15.60
CA PRO A 196 -9.66 1.06 -15.79
C PRO A 196 -10.90 0.26 -15.40
N ILE A 197 -11.01 -0.97 -15.88
CA ILE A 197 -12.02 -1.92 -15.37
C ILE A 197 -11.74 -2.29 -13.91
N PRO A 198 -12.68 -2.93 -13.17
CA PRO A 198 -12.51 -3.19 -11.75
C PRO A 198 -11.21 -3.89 -11.42
N ARG A 199 -10.49 -3.37 -10.42
CA ARG A 199 -9.12 -3.76 -10.12
C ARG A 199 -8.84 -3.84 -8.62
N THR A 200 -8.06 -4.85 -8.24
CA THR A 200 -7.57 -5.11 -6.87
C THR A 200 -6.10 -5.53 -6.89
N SER A 201 -5.48 -5.72 -5.72
CA SER A 201 -4.11 -6.25 -5.56
C SER A 201 -3.01 -5.48 -6.31
N TYR A 202 -3.29 -4.27 -6.78
CA TYR A 202 -2.33 -3.41 -7.49
C TYR A 202 -1.48 -2.63 -6.48
N ALA A 203 -0.32 -2.15 -6.92
CA ALA A 203 0.44 -1.16 -6.17
C ALA A 203 0.15 0.26 -6.70
N VAL A 204 0.14 1.25 -5.81
CA VAL A 204 -0.21 2.64 -6.15
C VAL A 204 0.78 3.61 -5.52
N THR A 205 1.14 4.64 -6.27
CA THR A 205 1.95 5.77 -5.78
C THR A 205 1.53 7.06 -6.46
N ILE A 206 1.70 8.19 -5.78
CA ILE A 206 1.53 9.52 -6.37
C ILE A 206 2.90 10.08 -6.77
N LEU A 207 2.98 10.69 -7.95
CA LEU A 207 4.16 11.37 -8.48
C LEU A 207 4.20 12.85 -8.06
N PRO A 208 5.37 13.51 -8.11
CA PRO A 208 5.50 14.91 -7.69
C PRO A 208 4.69 15.90 -8.53
N ASP A 209 4.29 15.51 -9.74
CA ASP A 209 3.44 16.32 -10.63
C ASP A 209 1.94 16.16 -10.36
N GLY A 210 1.57 15.35 -9.36
CA GLY A 210 0.18 15.07 -8.98
C GLY A 210 -0.45 13.89 -9.71
N ASN A 211 0.24 13.24 -10.64
CA ASN A 211 -0.26 12.02 -11.28
C ASN A 211 -0.18 10.83 -10.32
N ILE A 212 -1.26 10.07 -10.20
CA ILE A 212 -1.29 8.79 -9.47
C ILE A 212 -1.05 7.67 -10.45
N VAL A 213 -0.12 6.78 -10.13
CA VAL A 213 0.31 5.64 -10.94
C VAL A 213 -0.17 4.35 -10.29
N TYR A 214 -0.85 3.51 -11.07
CA TYR A 214 -1.37 2.20 -10.67
C TYR A 214 -0.66 1.11 -11.47
N ILE A 215 -0.01 0.17 -10.77
CA ILE A 215 0.86 -0.84 -11.37
C ILE A 215 0.33 -2.24 -11.05
N GLY A 216 0.19 -3.07 -12.08
CA GLY A 216 -0.21 -4.47 -11.96
C GLY A 216 -1.57 -4.65 -11.28
N GLY A 217 -1.68 -5.73 -10.50
CA GLY A 217 -2.90 -6.15 -9.83
C GLY A 217 -3.74 -7.10 -10.68
N ILE A 218 -4.94 -7.36 -10.19
CA ILE A 218 -5.90 -8.28 -10.79
C ILE A 218 -7.11 -7.47 -11.21
N GLN A 219 -7.55 -7.68 -12.45
CA GLN A 219 -8.74 -7.06 -13.01
C GLN A 219 -9.81 -8.08 -13.33
N LYS A 220 -11.07 -7.65 -13.25
CA LYS A 220 -12.23 -8.49 -13.58
C LYS A 220 -12.76 -8.14 -14.96
N SER A 221 -12.59 -9.06 -15.89
CA SER A 221 -13.07 -8.93 -17.25
C SER A 221 -14.59 -8.98 -17.35
N THR A 222 -15.12 -8.51 -18.49
CA THR A 222 -16.56 -8.41 -18.73
C THR A 222 -17.29 -9.76 -18.73
N ASP A 223 -16.55 -10.86 -18.98
CA ASP A 223 -17.06 -12.22 -18.88
C ASP A 223 -17.04 -12.78 -17.44
N GLY A 224 -16.57 -11.99 -16.47
CA GLY A 224 -16.50 -12.33 -15.07
C GLY A 224 -15.21 -13.05 -14.65
N THR A 225 -14.26 -13.26 -15.58
CA THR A 225 -12.96 -13.86 -15.26
C THR A 225 -12.01 -12.87 -14.61
N TYR A 226 -11.10 -13.37 -13.77
CA TYR A 226 -10.05 -12.57 -13.15
C TYR A 226 -8.72 -12.83 -13.84
N GLU A 227 -8.04 -11.75 -14.20
CA GLU A 227 -6.76 -11.80 -14.91
C GLU A 227 -5.80 -10.74 -14.37
N TYR A 228 -4.50 -11.05 -14.37
CA TYR A 228 -3.49 -10.10 -13.94
C TYR A 228 -3.29 -9.05 -15.03
N VAL A 229 -3.09 -7.80 -14.61
CA VAL A 229 -2.80 -6.68 -15.51
C VAL A 229 -1.36 -6.82 -16.04
N ASP A 230 -1.17 -6.54 -17.33
CA ASP A 230 0.17 -6.49 -17.93
C ASP A 230 1.01 -5.38 -17.29
N MET A 231 2.25 -5.70 -16.92
CA MET A 231 3.13 -4.72 -16.23
C MET A 231 3.61 -3.59 -17.14
N SER A 232 3.43 -3.68 -18.46
CA SER A 232 3.62 -2.58 -19.40
C SER A 232 2.47 -1.56 -19.36
N GLU A 233 1.28 -1.95 -18.91
CA GLU A 233 0.11 -1.08 -18.86
C GLU A 233 0.00 -0.35 -17.53
N ILE A 234 0.43 0.91 -17.52
CA ILE A 234 0.43 1.76 -16.33
C ILE A 234 -0.78 2.69 -16.39
N ALA A 235 -1.78 2.45 -15.53
CA ALA A 235 -2.91 3.36 -15.42
C ALA A 235 -2.48 4.61 -14.64
N ILE A 236 -2.85 5.78 -15.16
CA ILE A 236 -2.51 7.08 -14.61
C ILE A 236 -3.79 7.88 -14.37
N TYR A 237 -3.92 8.42 -13.16
CA TYR A 237 -4.96 9.38 -12.82
C TYR A 237 -4.36 10.76 -12.56
N ASP A 238 -4.75 11.74 -13.37
CA ASP A 238 -4.39 13.14 -13.21
C ASP A 238 -5.31 13.79 -12.16
N THR A 239 -4.76 14.10 -10.99
CA THR A 239 -5.51 14.66 -9.86
C THR A 239 -5.93 16.11 -10.05
N ILE A 240 -5.32 16.83 -10.99
CA ILE A 240 -5.58 18.25 -11.27
C ILE A 240 -6.74 18.36 -12.26
N HIS A 241 -6.72 17.54 -13.31
CA HIS A 241 -7.70 17.58 -14.38
C HIS A 241 -8.82 16.54 -14.23
N ASP A 242 -8.77 15.71 -13.19
CA ASP A 242 -9.71 14.61 -12.95
C ASP A 242 -9.86 13.73 -14.19
N LYS A 243 -8.75 13.11 -14.63
CA LYS A 243 -8.71 12.37 -15.88
C LYS A 243 -7.85 11.11 -15.79
N TRP A 244 -8.37 10.02 -16.34
CA TRP A 244 -7.63 8.79 -16.55
C TRP A 244 -6.89 8.76 -17.89
N SER A 245 -5.74 8.10 -17.89
CA SER A 245 -5.00 7.73 -19.09
C SER A 245 -4.20 6.44 -18.85
N THR A 246 -3.72 5.82 -19.93
CA THR A 246 -2.83 4.66 -19.86
C THR A 246 -1.49 5.02 -20.47
N MET A 247 -0.42 4.76 -19.74
CA MET A 247 0.96 4.83 -20.22
C MET A 247 1.44 3.42 -20.53
N ILE A 248 1.89 3.20 -21.77
CA ILE A 248 2.54 1.94 -22.15
C ILE A 248 4.03 2.09 -21.85
N ALA A 249 4.48 1.41 -20.81
CA ALA A 249 5.87 1.39 -20.40
C ALA A 249 6.69 0.42 -21.26
N GLU A 250 7.93 0.80 -21.54
CA GLU A 250 8.86 0.03 -22.37
C GLU A 250 10.02 -0.53 -21.54
N GLY A 251 10.98 -1.19 -22.19
CA GLY A 251 12.18 -1.73 -21.54
C GLY A 251 12.01 -3.18 -21.09
N GLU A 252 12.65 -3.53 -19.97
CA GLU A 252 12.63 -4.90 -19.45
C GLU A 252 11.38 -5.12 -18.59
N ILE A 253 10.25 -5.37 -19.26
CA ILE A 253 8.93 -5.51 -18.61
C ILE A 253 8.97 -6.71 -17.63
N PRO A 254 8.70 -6.50 -16.33
CA PRO A 254 8.69 -7.58 -15.35
C PRO A 254 7.46 -8.49 -15.53
N GLY A 255 7.50 -9.69 -14.94
CA GLY A 255 6.33 -10.56 -14.93
C GLY A 255 5.14 -9.93 -14.20
N ILE A 256 3.93 -10.24 -14.70
CA ILE A 256 2.64 -9.92 -14.08
C ILE A 256 2.61 -10.31 -12.59
N ARG A 257 1.87 -9.53 -11.78
CA ARG A 257 1.82 -9.72 -10.33
C ARG A 257 0.67 -8.97 -9.67
N GLY A 258 0.18 -9.51 -8.57
CA GLY A 258 -0.65 -8.85 -7.57
C GLY A 258 0.05 -8.86 -6.21
N GLU A 259 -0.51 -8.14 -5.23
CA GLU A 259 -0.09 -8.19 -3.81
C GLU A 259 1.37 -7.78 -3.57
N HIS A 260 1.92 -7.00 -4.51
CA HIS A 260 3.24 -6.38 -4.45
C HIS A 260 3.14 -4.97 -3.87
N THR A 261 4.28 -4.40 -3.50
CA THR A 261 4.36 -3.00 -3.09
C THR A 261 5.13 -2.17 -4.11
N ALA A 262 4.83 -0.88 -4.15
CA ALA A 262 5.54 0.10 -4.94
C ALA A 262 5.86 1.32 -4.08
N VAL A 263 7.07 1.86 -4.21
CA VAL A 263 7.46 3.08 -3.52
C VAL A 263 8.15 4.05 -4.46
N LEU A 264 7.77 5.34 -4.38
CA LEU A 264 8.42 6.42 -5.13
C LEU A 264 9.70 6.87 -4.44
N THR A 265 10.82 6.83 -5.16
CA THR A 265 12.10 7.34 -4.72
C THR A 265 12.21 8.85 -4.93
N PRO A 266 13.07 9.56 -4.18
CA PRO A 266 13.28 10.99 -4.34
C PRO A 266 13.73 11.44 -5.74
N ASP A 267 14.33 10.55 -6.52
CA ASP A 267 14.78 10.81 -7.89
C ASP A 267 13.74 10.45 -8.97
N GLY A 268 12.49 10.17 -8.58
CA GLY A 268 11.37 9.99 -9.52
C GLY A 268 11.29 8.58 -10.14
N ARG A 269 11.91 7.58 -9.50
CA ARG A 269 11.75 6.17 -9.90
C ARG A 269 10.80 5.47 -8.95
N ILE A 270 10.11 4.45 -9.44
CA ILE A 270 9.26 3.60 -8.60
C ILE A 270 9.98 2.27 -8.45
N ILE A 271 10.25 1.88 -7.20
CA ILE A 271 10.74 0.53 -6.88
C ILE A 271 9.52 -0.33 -6.62
N VAL A 272 9.40 -1.43 -7.36
CA VAL A 272 8.38 -2.46 -7.17
C VAL A 272 9.03 -3.69 -6.58
N TYR A 273 8.45 -4.22 -5.50
CA TYR A 273 8.98 -5.38 -4.79
C TYR A 273 7.90 -6.43 -4.51
N GLY A 274 8.29 -7.69 -4.74
CA GLY A 274 7.53 -8.87 -4.42
C GLY A 274 6.27 -9.05 -5.24
N GLY A 275 5.25 -9.63 -4.60
CA GLY A 275 4.00 -10.02 -5.19
C GLY A 275 3.99 -11.46 -5.69
N GLU A 276 2.82 -11.85 -6.20
CA GLU A 276 2.52 -13.21 -6.59
C GLU A 276 1.74 -13.26 -7.90
N THR A 277 1.84 -14.41 -8.58
CA THR A 277 1.00 -14.81 -9.69
C THR A 277 0.54 -16.25 -9.47
N LYS A 278 -0.76 -16.45 -9.26
CA LYS A 278 -1.39 -17.78 -9.07
C LYS A 278 -0.74 -18.59 -7.93
N HIS A 279 -0.52 -17.93 -6.80
CA HIS A 279 0.14 -18.39 -5.59
C HIS A 279 1.62 -18.78 -5.77
N VAL A 280 2.28 -18.20 -6.77
CA VAL A 280 3.71 -18.36 -7.03
C VAL A 280 4.37 -17.00 -6.96
N ALA A 281 5.54 -16.92 -6.31
CA ALA A 281 6.32 -15.69 -6.22
C ALA A 281 6.55 -15.08 -7.62
N ALA A 282 6.25 -13.79 -7.76
CA ALA A 282 6.45 -13.09 -9.03
C ALA A 282 7.94 -12.94 -9.36
N PHE A 283 8.30 -13.02 -10.64
CA PHE A 283 9.70 -12.85 -11.08
C PHE A 283 9.85 -11.65 -12.03
N PRO A 284 10.92 -10.83 -11.87
CA PRO A 284 11.85 -10.81 -10.74
C PRO A 284 11.18 -10.25 -9.47
N GLN A 285 11.77 -10.52 -8.30
CA GLN A 285 11.26 -9.97 -7.04
C GLN A 285 11.43 -8.45 -6.94
N LEU A 286 12.41 -7.87 -7.62
CA LEU A 286 12.68 -6.43 -7.62
C LEU A 286 12.71 -5.91 -9.06
N CYS A 287 11.94 -4.86 -9.33
CA CYS A 287 11.98 -4.14 -10.60
C CYS A 287 11.82 -2.63 -10.37
N VAL A 288 12.30 -1.83 -11.32
CA VAL A 288 12.27 -0.37 -11.20
C VAL A 288 11.64 0.23 -12.45
N LEU A 289 10.61 1.03 -12.24
CA LEU A 289 9.97 1.84 -13.27
C LEU A 289 10.53 3.26 -13.22
N ASN A 290 11.23 3.67 -14.26
CA ASN A 290 11.66 5.06 -14.41
C ASN A 290 10.50 5.92 -14.91
N THR A 291 10.01 6.83 -14.07
CA THR A 291 8.90 7.73 -14.42
C THR A 291 9.36 9.07 -14.96
N THR A 292 10.68 9.32 -15.02
CA THR A 292 11.24 10.58 -15.55
C THR A 292 11.37 10.59 -17.08
N THR A 293 11.12 9.46 -17.74
CA THR A 293 11.12 9.33 -19.21
C THR A 293 9.69 9.26 -19.74
N LYS A 294 9.49 9.55 -21.03
CA LYS A 294 8.21 9.34 -21.71
C LYS A 294 8.47 8.60 -23.03
N PRO A 295 8.05 7.33 -23.16
CA PRO A 295 7.31 6.52 -22.18
C PRO A 295 8.12 6.20 -20.92
N PHE A 296 7.44 5.76 -19.85
CA PHE A 296 8.12 5.19 -18.68
C PHE A 296 8.93 3.95 -19.10
N THR A 297 10.06 3.69 -18.45
CA THR A 297 10.92 2.55 -18.80
C THR A 297 11.20 1.65 -17.61
N TRP A 298 10.92 0.36 -17.77
CA TRP A 298 11.28 -0.68 -16.82
C TRP A 298 12.77 -1.06 -16.93
N SER A 299 13.35 -1.39 -15.78
CA SER A 299 14.68 -1.98 -15.64
C SER A 299 14.67 -3.04 -14.54
N LEU A 300 15.46 -4.10 -14.72
CA LEU A 300 15.55 -5.22 -13.78
C LEU A 300 16.94 -5.23 -13.13
N PRO A 301 17.15 -4.46 -12.04
CA PRO A 301 18.45 -4.38 -11.42
C PRO A 301 18.87 -5.72 -10.79
N GLU A 302 20.16 -6.02 -10.85
CA GLU A 302 20.72 -7.15 -10.12
C GLU A 302 20.59 -6.92 -8.61
N SER A 303 20.20 -7.96 -7.88
CA SER A 303 20.20 -7.97 -6.42
C SER A 303 21.50 -8.58 -5.91
N PHE A 304 22.22 -7.86 -5.04
CA PHE A 304 23.50 -8.31 -4.50
C PHE A 304 23.37 -9.25 -3.28
N ASN A 305 22.13 -9.53 -2.86
CA ASN A 305 21.79 -10.47 -1.79
C ASN A 305 20.51 -11.21 -2.14
N PRO A 306 20.30 -12.44 -1.66
CA PRO A 306 19.03 -13.11 -1.78
C PRO A 306 17.96 -12.25 -1.08
N ILE A 307 17.02 -11.76 -1.89
CA ILE A 307 15.80 -11.12 -1.42
C ILE A 307 14.72 -12.21 -1.30
N PRO A 308 13.98 -12.27 -0.18
CA PRO A 308 12.94 -13.26 0.00
C PRO A 308 11.79 -13.01 -0.96
N ASP A 309 11.09 -14.08 -1.28
CA ASP A 309 9.84 -14.02 -2.01
C ASP A 309 8.73 -13.58 -1.07
N LEU A 310 8.24 -12.35 -1.22
CA LEU A 310 7.24 -11.76 -0.33
C LEU A 310 6.04 -11.22 -1.10
N TRP A 311 4.84 -11.43 -0.57
CA TRP A 311 3.61 -10.74 -0.98
C TRP A 311 2.78 -10.35 0.23
N LEU A 312 1.77 -9.49 0.06
CA LEU A 312 0.95 -8.95 1.15
C LEU A 312 1.76 -8.24 2.26
N HIS A 313 2.97 -7.79 1.92
CA HIS A 313 3.83 -7.00 2.79
C HIS A 313 3.51 -5.51 2.64
N THR A 314 4.11 -4.70 3.51
CA THR A 314 4.13 -3.24 3.34
C THR A 314 5.53 -2.79 2.97
N ALA A 315 5.60 -1.67 2.24
CA ALA A 315 6.86 -0.99 1.99
C ALA A 315 6.71 0.51 2.14
N THR A 316 7.76 1.15 2.66
CA THR A 316 7.80 2.60 2.85
C THR A 316 9.21 3.10 2.61
N ILE A 317 9.33 4.29 2.00
CA ILE A 317 10.62 4.96 1.84
C ILE A 317 10.99 5.69 3.13
N VAL A 318 12.20 5.41 3.62
CA VAL A 318 12.80 6.04 4.78
C VAL A 318 14.18 6.55 4.38
N GLY A 319 14.30 7.85 4.14
CA GLY A 319 15.51 8.43 3.56
C GLY A 319 15.80 7.81 2.18
N ASN A 320 16.94 7.11 2.05
CA ASN A 320 17.34 6.44 0.82
C ASN A 320 17.02 4.94 0.81
N TYR A 321 16.24 4.46 1.78
CA TYR A 321 15.99 3.05 2.00
C TYR A 321 14.53 2.70 1.74
N MET A 322 14.31 1.55 1.12
CA MET A 322 13.00 0.88 1.13
C MET A 322 12.96 -0.02 2.35
N VAL A 323 12.09 0.30 3.30
CA VAL A 323 11.83 -0.55 4.47
C VAL A 323 10.64 -1.44 4.14
N VAL A 324 10.87 -2.75 4.16
CA VAL A 324 9.83 -3.77 3.96
C VAL A 324 9.51 -4.41 5.30
N ALA A 325 8.23 -4.46 5.63
CA ALA A 325 7.75 -5.03 6.87
C ALA A 325 6.62 -6.03 6.62
N PHE A 326 6.71 -7.17 7.32
CA PHE A 326 5.72 -8.24 7.33
C PHE A 326 5.45 -8.83 5.94
N GLY A 327 4.30 -9.49 5.77
CA GLY A 327 3.90 -10.22 4.57
C GLY A 327 4.08 -11.73 4.69
N LYS A 328 3.71 -12.42 3.61
CA LYS A 328 3.77 -13.87 3.50
C LYS A 328 4.95 -14.31 2.63
N LEU A 329 5.68 -15.32 3.10
CA LEU A 329 6.75 -15.97 2.34
C LEU A 329 6.19 -17.03 1.38
N SER A 330 6.83 -17.21 0.22
CA SER A 330 6.42 -18.23 -0.76
C SER A 330 6.57 -19.68 -0.27
N SER A 331 7.38 -19.89 0.76
CA SER A 331 7.64 -21.20 1.37
C SER A 331 6.59 -21.63 2.41
N ASP A 332 5.65 -20.75 2.77
CA ASP A 332 4.68 -20.94 3.86
C ASP A 332 3.26 -21.24 3.35
#